data_AF-A0A9X3EX41-F1
#
_entry.id   AF-A0A9X3EX41-F1
#
_cell.length_a   1.000
_cell.length_b   1.000
_cell.length_c   1.000
_cell.angle_alpha   90.00
_cell.angle_beta   90.00
_cell.angle_gamma   90.00
#
_symmetry.space_group_name_H-M   'P 1'
#
loop_
_entity.id
_entity.type
_entity.pdbx_description
1 polymer ?
#
loop_
_entity_poly.entity_id
_entity_poly.type
_entity_poly.pdbx_seq_one_letter_code
_entity_poly.pdbx_strand_id
1 'polypeptide(L)'
;MRWSPRLVVLLFPFACGFEEDGSTASQGGGNGDGTTTTTTTTGEPTTGAELPPGFWPGVACAPPAEEQESGPKIYFDLDAGRVGGRDFFRLPFPLDARRRGGGIDLTGFPSPPPDLDPAFGSVVGRWLSHLRADAPGFAVNSAVLFRSTHGIGSPQGIFIVNIDPDHPSYGKKLEGLSYSAKNGDTSGNNYICRNWLAVETIDGVPLDPGTTYAVLITDELRTVDGDRFSPDADFSAMLQGTAPADARRKAAWDTFAPLRQFLASAENGAGVDVAAGELIGGSVFTTAANTDVLVGARAAARAAPLYVSDLHLCQAAGPSPCSGFPGLTADERAERECGAPSPDHLEVQGRVRLPIFQEGIPPYAEIGGRIDVEGGMPVQRSSFDACFSLTLPAGPAPAAGWPAVVYAHGTGGGFRSPLIDGTARALAGRGLATIALEGVMHGERRNDSDDDGEVGGLDVDQLVFNVYNPESARDTIVQGAIDQFTAVRLAEEWQDATLLEGQVLRFDASALFFMGHSQGANRARCSCRSSRWCAPRC
;
A
#
# COMPACT_ATOMS: atom_id res chain seq x y z
N MET A 1 2.30 -30.68 6.52
CA MET A 1 3.74 -30.37 6.35
C MET A 1 3.96 -29.01 7.00
N ARG A 2 4.83 -28.89 8.01
CA ARG A 2 5.03 -27.64 8.76
C ARG A 2 6.02 -26.74 8.02
N TRP A 3 5.59 -25.54 7.66
CA TRP A 3 6.41 -24.53 6.97
C TRP A 3 7.07 -23.59 7.99
N SER A 4 8.29 -23.15 7.67
CA SER A 4 9.16 -22.31 8.52
C SER A 4 8.82 -20.81 8.35
N PRO A 5 8.87 -20.00 9.43
CA PRO A 5 8.40 -18.59 9.47
C PRO A 5 9.26 -17.57 8.70
N ARG A 6 10.10 -17.99 7.75
CA ARG A 6 11.01 -17.09 7.02
C ARG A 6 10.38 -16.33 5.85
N LEU A 7 9.18 -16.68 5.39
CA LEU A 7 8.58 -16.08 4.20
C LEU A 7 7.95 -14.69 4.44
N VAL A 8 7.52 -14.39 5.67
CA VAL A 8 6.80 -13.14 5.99
C VAL A 8 7.74 -11.94 6.15
N VAL A 9 9.00 -12.17 6.54
CA VAL A 9 9.97 -11.10 6.87
C VAL A 9 10.59 -10.43 5.63
N LEU A 10 10.48 -11.03 4.43
CA LEU A 10 11.12 -10.50 3.22
C LEU A 10 10.24 -9.55 2.38
N LEU A 11 8.96 -9.40 2.72
CA LEU A 11 8.01 -8.57 1.96
C LEU A 11 7.64 -7.23 2.64
N PHE A 12 8.10 -6.99 3.87
CA PHE A 12 7.88 -5.73 4.60
C PHE A 12 9.09 -5.37 5.49
N PRO A 13 10.02 -4.51 5.05
CA PRO A 13 10.87 -3.81 5.99
C PRO A 13 10.11 -2.56 6.47
N PHE A 14 9.84 -2.51 7.77
CA PHE A 14 9.32 -1.38 8.57
C PHE A 14 7.80 -1.10 8.52
N ALA A 15 7.10 -1.66 9.51
CA ALA A 15 5.94 -1.02 10.13
C ALA A 15 6.13 -1.05 11.65
N CYS A 16 6.22 0.14 12.25
CA CYS A 16 6.06 0.48 13.67
C CYS A 16 6.62 -0.50 14.73
N GLY A 17 7.88 -0.31 15.12
CA GLY A 17 8.36 -0.73 16.43
C GLY A 17 8.04 0.34 17.47
N PHE A 18 7.11 0.07 18.38
CA PHE A 18 7.02 0.79 19.65
C PHE A 18 8.03 0.13 20.61
N GLU A 19 9.07 0.86 21.00
CA GLU A 19 9.92 0.51 22.14
C GLU A 19 9.14 0.78 23.44
N GLU A 20 8.98 -0.25 24.27
CA GLU A 20 8.56 -0.09 25.67
C GLU A 20 9.76 0.37 26.50
N ASP A 21 9.66 1.57 27.07
CA ASP A 21 10.59 2.15 28.04
C ASP A 21 10.54 1.42 29.40
N GLY A 22 11.70 1.28 30.05
CA GLY A 22 11.80 0.72 31.40
C GLY A 22 13.18 0.79 32.07
N SER A 23 13.69 2.02 32.28
CA SER A 23 14.77 2.49 33.17
C SER A 23 15.67 1.51 33.96
N THR A 24 16.99 1.75 33.96
CA THR A 24 17.74 2.33 35.11
C THR A 24 19.23 2.51 34.79
N ALA A 25 19.81 3.57 35.36
CA ALA A 25 21.16 4.08 35.13
C ALA A 25 22.26 3.30 35.86
N SER A 26 23.48 3.26 35.29
CA SER A 26 24.72 3.66 36.00
C SER A 26 25.97 3.62 35.09
N GLN A 27 26.87 4.56 35.36
CA GLN A 27 28.20 4.79 34.77
C GLN A 27 29.18 3.61 34.87
N GLY A 28 30.24 3.64 34.04
CA GLY A 28 31.53 3.01 34.38
C GLY A 28 32.28 2.42 33.17
N GLY A 29 33.43 2.99 32.82
CA GLY A 29 34.27 2.54 31.70
C GLY A 29 35.20 1.37 31.98
N GLY A 30 36.09 1.08 31.03
CA GLY A 30 37.26 0.22 31.23
C GLY A 30 37.52 -0.79 30.10
N ASN A 31 38.71 -0.69 29.51
CA ASN A 31 39.30 -1.57 28.50
C ASN A 31 39.28 -3.07 28.87
N GLY A 32 39.29 -3.93 27.84
CA GLY A 32 39.70 -5.34 27.97
C GLY A 32 39.58 -6.13 26.67
N ASP A 33 40.73 -6.43 26.06
CA ASP A 33 40.92 -7.32 24.91
C ASP A 33 40.28 -8.71 25.08
N GLY A 34 39.83 -9.29 23.96
CA GLY A 34 39.36 -10.67 23.93
C GLY A 34 38.94 -11.13 22.53
N THR A 35 39.93 -11.44 21.70
CA THR A 35 39.83 -12.20 20.44
C THR A 35 38.75 -13.29 20.45
N THR A 36 37.81 -13.24 19.50
CA THR A 36 37.28 -14.45 18.87
C THR A 36 36.92 -14.16 17.41
N THR A 37 37.74 -14.73 16.53
CA THR A 37 37.58 -14.73 15.08
C THR A 37 36.32 -15.51 14.70
N THR A 38 35.40 -14.88 13.99
CA THR A 38 34.46 -15.60 13.11
C THR A 38 34.23 -14.73 11.87
N THR A 39 35.12 -14.88 10.91
CA THR A 39 35.02 -14.34 9.56
C THR A 39 33.74 -14.88 8.92
N THR A 40 32.70 -14.05 8.82
CA THR A 40 31.59 -14.30 7.89
C THR A 40 31.91 -13.57 6.61
N THR A 41 32.69 -14.22 5.74
CA THR A 41 32.84 -13.84 4.34
C THR A 41 31.49 -14.02 3.64
N THR A 42 30.80 -12.91 3.38
CA THR A 42 29.76 -12.84 2.34
C THR A 42 30.41 -12.14 1.15
N GLY A 43 30.98 -12.94 0.25
CA GLY A 43 31.66 -12.49 -0.96
C GLY A 43 31.39 -13.45 -2.11
N GLU A 44 31.10 -12.86 -3.27
CA GLU A 44 30.78 -13.44 -4.59
C GLU A 44 29.43 -14.14 -4.81
N PRO A 45 28.72 -13.84 -5.91
CA PRO A 45 27.89 -14.83 -6.57
C PRO A 45 28.85 -15.81 -7.24
N THR A 46 29.08 -16.94 -6.58
CA THR A 46 29.88 -18.04 -7.13
C THR A 46 29.33 -18.45 -8.50
N THR A 47 30.05 -18.15 -9.57
CA THR A 47 29.93 -18.89 -10.82
C THR A 47 30.57 -20.26 -10.59
N GLY A 48 29.84 -21.20 -9.99
CA GLY A 48 30.31 -22.59 -9.87
C GLY A 48 30.02 -23.35 -8.58
N ALA A 49 29.30 -22.80 -7.59
CA ALA A 49 28.70 -23.61 -6.54
C ALA A 49 27.25 -23.91 -6.92
N GLU A 50 26.83 -25.18 -6.85
CA GLU A 50 25.42 -25.55 -7.01
C GLU A 50 24.61 -24.77 -5.96
N LEU A 51 23.91 -23.74 -6.42
CA LEU A 51 22.93 -23.03 -5.61
C LEU A 51 21.93 -24.07 -5.09
N PRO A 52 21.39 -23.91 -3.86
CA PRO A 52 20.41 -24.85 -3.33
C PRO A 52 19.30 -25.09 -4.36
N PRO A 53 18.81 -26.33 -4.53
CA PRO A 53 17.68 -26.59 -5.43
C PRO A 53 16.53 -25.62 -5.15
N GLY A 54 16.11 -24.87 -6.17
CA GLY A 54 15.06 -23.85 -6.06
C GLY A 54 15.53 -22.40 -5.81
N PHE A 55 16.84 -22.14 -5.70
CA PHE A 55 17.35 -20.78 -5.54
C PHE A 55 17.39 -20.03 -6.88
N TRP A 56 16.72 -18.88 -6.95
CA TRP A 56 16.72 -18.04 -8.15
C TRP A 56 17.98 -17.18 -8.20
N PRO A 57 18.88 -17.36 -9.19
CA PRO A 57 20.13 -16.61 -9.26
C PRO A 57 19.93 -15.11 -9.51
N GLY A 58 18.74 -14.71 -9.95
CA GLY A 58 18.42 -13.31 -10.24
C GLY A 58 18.62 -12.89 -11.68
N VAL A 59 18.57 -11.58 -11.89
CA VAL A 59 18.83 -10.94 -13.18
C VAL A 59 20.27 -11.18 -13.66
N ALA A 60 20.42 -11.47 -14.95
CA ALA A 60 21.73 -11.55 -15.58
C ALA A 60 22.25 -10.14 -15.92
N CYS A 61 23.38 -9.77 -15.35
CA CYS A 61 24.04 -8.48 -15.59
C CYS A 61 25.19 -8.64 -16.58
N ALA A 62 25.46 -7.61 -17.37
CA ALA A 62 26.71 -7.53 -18.13
C ALA A 62 27.93 -7.61 -17.18
N PRO A 63 29.14 -7.94 -17.65
CA PRO A 63 30.37 -7.83 -16.85
C PRO A 63 30.69 -6.37 -16.45
N PRO A 64 31.27 -6.10 -15.26
CA PRO A 64 31.60 -4.74 -14.82
C PRO A 64 32.49 -3.97 -15.79
N ALA A 65 33.51 -4.64 -16.33
CA ALA A 65 34.45 -4.04 -17.26
C ALA A 65 33.74 -3.50 -18.52
N GLU A 66 32.85 -4.30 -19.13
CA GLU A 66 32.11 -3.90 -20.33
C GLU A 66 31.19 -2.70 -20.07
N GLU A 67 30.58 -2.60 -18.88
CA GLU A 67 29.75 -1.45 -18.52
C GLU A 67 30.59 -0.19 -18.34
N GLN A 68 31.76 -0.32 -17.71
CA GLN A 68 32.66 0.78 -17.37
C GLN A 68 33.42 1.32 -18.59
N GLU A 69 33.68 0.49 -19.61
CA GLU A 69 34.33 0.91 -20.87
C GLU A 69 33.62 2.08 -21.56
N SER A 70 32.31 2.22 -21.33
CA SER A 70 31.51 3.29 -21.93
C SER A 70 31.63 4.65 -21.22
N GLY A 71 32.41 4.73 -20.13
CA GLY A 71 32.54 5.90 -19.25
C GLY A 71 31.34 6.07 -18.28
N PRO A 72 31.42 7.03 -17.34
CA PRO A 72 30.32 7.29 -16.40
C PRO A 72 29.06 7.80 -17.11
N LYS A 73 27.98 7.01 -17.02
CA LYS A 73 26.65 7.33 -17.57
C LYS A 73 25.55 6.92 -16.61
N ILE A 74 24.46 7.67 -16.62
CA ILE A 74 23.16 7.21 -16.13
C ILE A 74 22.49 6.49 -17.30
N TYR A 75 22.11 5.23 -17.11
CA TYR A 75 21.53 4.44 -18.19
C TYR A 75 20.14 4.98 -18.57
N PHE A 76 19.90 5.04 -19.88
CA PHE A 76 18.58 5.24 -20.45
C PHE A 76 18.53 4.48 -21.78
N ASP A 77 18.32 3.18 -21.71
CA ASP A 77 18.41 2.27 -22.87
C ASP A 77 17.02 1.82 -23.32
N LEU A 78 16.54 2.28 -24.48
CA LEU A 78 15.20 1.90 -24.97
C LEU A 78 15.11 0.43 -25.44
N ASP A 79 16.22 -0.31 -25.46
CA ASP A 79 16.25 -1.76 -25.64
C ASP A 79 16.32 -2.55 -24.32
N ALA A 80 16.32 -1.88 -23.16
CA ALA A 80 16.39 -2.52 -21.84
C ALA A 80 15.32 -3.60 -21.66
N GLY A 81 15.76 -4.83 -21.34
CA GLY A 81 14.91 -6.01 -21.18
C GLY A 81 14.47 -6.68 -22.49
N ARG A 82 14.77 -6.10 -23.66
CA ARG A 82 14.38 -6.64 -24.98
C ARG A 82 15.51 -7.34 -25.72
N VAL A 83 16.75 -6.98 -25.39
CA VAL A 83 17.97 -7.53 -25.99
C VAL A 83 18.79 -8.20 -24.89
N GLY A 84 19.36 -9.38 -25.18
CA GLY A 84 20.19 -10.11 -24.24
C GLY A 84 21.35 -9.26 -23.71
N GLY A 85 21.62 -9.36 -22.41
CA GLY A 85 22.68 -8.57 -21.74
C GLY A 85 22.29 -7.13 -21.35
N ARG A 86 21.08 -6.67 -21.69
CA ARG A 86 20.54 -5.36 -21.28
C ARG A 86 19.42 -5.57 -20.26
N ASP A 87 19.75 -5.41 -18.98
CA ASP A 87 18.78 -5.59 -17.89
C ASP A 87 17.66 -4.54 -17.93
N PHE A 88 16.50 -4.89 -17.35
CA PHE A 88 15.29 -4.07 -17.38
C PHE A 88 15.50 -2.63 -16.86
N PHE A 89 16.30 -2.48 -15.82
CA PHE A 89 16.52 -1.21 -15.12
C PHE A 89 17.57 -0.31 -15.78
N ARG A 90 18.15 -0.69 -16.93
CA ARG A 90 18.89 0.24 -17.81
C ARG A 90 17.99 1.30 -18.43
N LEU A 91 16.68 1.08 -18.43
CA LEU A 91 15.72 2.15 -18.62
C LEU A 91 15.09 2.46 -17.27
N PRO A 92 15.03 3.73 -16.83
CA PRO A 92 14.47 4.08 -15.54
C PRO A 92 13.05 3.54 -15.35
N PHE A 93 12.69 3.24 -14.10
CA PHE A 93 11.36 2.78 -13.75
C PHE A 93 10.88 3.49 -12.47
N PRO A 94 9.66 4.07 -12.43
CA PRO A 94 8.67 4.16 -13.50
C PRO A 94 9.12 5.06 -14.68
N LEU A 95 8.47 4.91 -15.85
CA LEU A 95 8.67 5.74 -17.05
C LEU A 95 7.50 5.59 -18.02
N ASP A 96 6.91 6.68 -18.49
CA ASP A 96 5.74 6.66 -19.38
C ASP A 96 6.00 5.99 -20.73
N ALA A 97 7.26 5.97 -21.20
CA ALA A 97 7.64 5.20 -22.39
C ALA A 97 7.42 3.68 -22.24
N ARG A 98 7.22 3.18 -21.02
CA ARG A 98 6.80 1.79 -20.75
C ARG A 98 5.29 1.63 -20.69
N ARG A 99 4.47 2.67 -20.73
CA ARG A 99 3.00 2.52 -20.75
C ARG A 99 2.56 1.95 -22.10
N ARG A 100 1.64 0.98 -22.08
CA ARG A 100 1.13 0.33 -23.28
C ARG A 100 -0.32 -0.11 -23.08
N GLY A 101 -1.24 0.53 -23.80
CA GLY A 101 -2.67 0.28 -23.63
C GLY A 101 -3.11 0.66 -22.21
N GLY A 102 -3.84 -0.23 -21.54
CA GLY A 102 -4.28 -0.05 -20.14
C GLY A 102 -3.24 -0.42 -19.08
N GLY A 103 -2.03 -0.89 -19.45
CA GLY A 103 -1.03 -1.36 -18.50
C GLY A 103 0.40 -0.95 -18.82
N ILE A 104 1.35 -1.68 -18.22
CA ILE A 104 2.79 -1.39 -18.27
C ILE A 104 3.53 -2.50 -19.03
N ASP A 105 4.39 -2.11 -19.96
CA ASP A 105 5.33 -2.99 -20.66
C ASP A 105 6.48 -3.41 -19.72
N LEU A 106 6.29 -4.59 -19.13
CA LEU A 106 7.24 -5.29 -18.27
C LEU A 106 8.06 -6.34 -19.05
N THR A 107 8.32 -6.13 -20.34
CA THR A 107 9.20 -7.00 -21.14
C THR A 107 10.60 -7.01 -20.52
N GLY A 108 11.10 -8.20 -20.21
CA GLY A 108 12.41 -8.39 -19.60
C GLY A 108 12.50 -8.05 -18.12
N PHE A 109 11.38 -7.73 -17.44
CA PHE A 109 11.38 -7.55 -15.99
C PHE A 109 11.85 -8.84 -15.31
N PRO A 110 12.84 -8.80 -14.40
CA PRO A 110 13.36 -10.00 -13.77
C PRO A 110 12.32 -10.68 -12.89
N SER A 111 12.07 -11.96 -13.15
CA SER A 111 11.16 -12.78 -12.35
C SER A 111 11.72 -14.18 -12.16
N PRO A 112 11.49 -14.82 -11.01
CA PRO A 112 11.86 -16.20 -10.80
C PRO A 112 11.10 -17.11 -11.78
N PRO A 113 11.79 -18.06 -12.44
CA PRO A 113 11.14 -19.04 -13.30
C PRO A 113 10.10 -19.86 -12.52
N PRO A 114 8.88 -20.07 -13.06
CA PRO A 114 7.84 -20.85 -12.36
C PRO A 114 8.21 -22.31 -12.08
N ASP A 115 9.15 -22.88 -12.81
CA ASP A 115 9.68 -24.23 -12.60
C ASP A 115 10.71 -24.30 -11.47
N LEU A 116 11.34 -23.18 -11.14
CA LEU A 116 12.38 -23.07 -10.13
C LEU A 116 11.81 -22.83 -8.73
N ASP A 117 10.82 -21.94 -8.61
CA ASP A 117 10.02 -21.75 -7.40
C ASP A 117 8.56 -21.58 -7.81
N PRO A 118 7.79 -22.68 -7.92
CA PRO A 118 6.42 -22.62 -8.42
C PRO A 118 5.49 -21.76 -7.56
N ALA A 119 5.70 -21.74 -6.25
CA ALA A 119 4.87 -20.97 -5.34
C ALA A 119 5.16 -19.47 -5.47
N PHE A 120 6.41 -19.05 -5.37
CA PHE A 120 6.79 -17.64 -5.46
C PHE A 120 6.71 -17.11 -6.89
N GLY A 121 7.18 -17.87 -7.87
CA GLY A 121 7.15 -17.52 -9.29
C GLY A 121 5.75 -17.37 -9.86
N SER A 122 4.79 -18.17 -9.40
CA SER A 122 3.37 -18.01 -9.78
C SER A 122 2.81 -16.69 -9.27
N VAL A 123 3.08 -16.33 -8.00
CA VAL A 123 2.64 -15.06 -7.41
C VAL A 123 3.22 -13.88 -8.18
N VAL A 124 4.54 -13.84 -8.37
CA VAL A 124 5.20 -12.77 -9.12
C VAL A 124 4.64 -12.71 -10.55
N GLY A 125 4.49 -13.85 -11.23
CA GLY A 125 3.94 -13.93 -12.57
C GLY A 125 2.52 -13.38 -12.68
N ARG A 126 1.67 -13.61 -11.66
CA ARG A 126 0.30 -13.08 -11.59
C ARG A 126 0.29 -11.56 -11.43
N TRP A 127 1.11 -10.99 -10.55
CA TRP A 127 1.27 -9.54 -10.42
C TRP A 127 1.78 -8.89 -11.70
N LEU A 128 2.82 -9.46 -12.33
CA LEU A 128 3.34 -8.94 -13.60
C LEU A 128 2.29 -9.02 -14.72
N SER A 129 1.46 -10.07 -14.74
CA SER A 129 0.37 -10.20 -15.72
C SER A 129 -0.73 -9.17 -15.47
N HIS A 130 -1.10 -8.94 -14.20
CA HIS A 130 -2.06 -7.91 -13.82
C HIS A 130 -1.56 -6.52 -14.21
N LEU A 131 -0.32 -6.15 -13.86
CA LEU A 131 0.26 -4.84 -14.20
C LEU A 131 0.40 -4.62 -15.71
N ARG A 132 0.62 -5.68 -16.50
CA ARG A 132 0.64 -5.60 -17.98
C ARG A 132 -0.74 -5.34 -18.56
N ALA A 133 -1.80 -5.82 -17.91
CA ALA A 133 -3.17 -5.73 -18.41
C ALA A 133 -3.89 -4.46 -17.93
N ASP A 134 -3.76 -4.14 -16.64
CA ASP A 134 -4.56 -3.14 -15.93
C ASP A 134 -3.72 -2.38 -14.90
N ALA A 135 -2.94 -1.41 -15.38
CA ALA A 135 -2.19 -0.46 -14.58
C ALA A 135 -2.25 0.92 -15.26
N PRO A 136 -3.29 1.73 -14.98
CA PRO A 136 -3.55 2.97 -15.70
C PRO A 136 -2.45 4.04 -15.49
N GLY A 137 -1.60 3.89 -14.49
CA GLY A 137 -0.39 4.68 -14.27
C GLY A 137 0.47 4.07 -13.15
N PHE A 138 1.44 4.84 -12.66
CA PHE A 138 2.40 4.38 -11.66
C PHE A 138 1.98 4.72 -10.22
N ALA A 139 2.57 4.05 -9.23
CA ALA A 139 2.23 4.27 -7.83
C ALA A 139 2.60 5.70 -7.37
N VAL A 140 1.79 6.26 -6.47
CA VAL A 140 1.99 7.61 -5.91
C VAL A 140 3.10 7.69 -4.86
N ASN A 141 3.68 6.55 -4.47
CA ASN A 141 4.68 6.44 -3.41
C ASN A 141 5.78 5.42 -3.74
N SER A 142 5.99 5.10 -5.02
CA SER A 142 7.09 4.20 -5.43
C SER A 142 8.40 4.96 -5.62
N ALA A 143 9.51 4.28 -5.37
CA ALA A 143 10.83 4.72 -5.78
C ALA A 143 10.94 4.86 -7.31
N VAL A 144 11.67 5.88 -7.76
CA VAL A 144 12.16 5.97 -9.13
C VAL A 144 13.59 5.44 -9.18
N LEU A 145 13.76 4.32 -9.88
CA LEU A 145 14.99 3.56 -9.96
C LEU A 145 15.76 3.92 -11.24
N PHE A 146 17.05 4.20 -11.05
CA PHE A 146 18.04 4.45 -12.09
C PHE A 146 19.20 3.48 -11.94
N ARG A 147 19.74 3.01 -13.06
CA ARG A 147 21.04 2.34 -13.10
C ARG A 147 22.12 3.27 -13.64
N SER A 148 23.36 3.01 -13.27
CA SER A 148 24.53 3.72 -13.79
C SER A 148 25.67 2.76 -14.12
N THR A 149 26.58 3.20 -14.99
CA THR A 149 27.78 2.40 -15.33
C THR A 149 28.80 2.39 -14.19
N HIS A 150 28.84 3.46 -13.40
CA HIS A 150 29.75 3.68 -12.28
C HIS A 150 28.98 3.97 -10.98
N GLY A 151 29.64 3.78 -9.85
CA GLY A 151 29.06 4.08 -8.54
C GLY A 151 28.68 5.56 -8.43
N ILE A 152 27.53 5.82 -7.82
CA ILE A 152 26.94 7.14 -7.64
C ILE A 152 27.48 7.74 -6.34
N GLY A 153 28.04 8.95 -6.44
CA GLY A 153 28.55 9.71 -5.30
C GLY A 153 27.44 10.34 -4.47
N SER A 154 27.72 11.51 -3.87
CA SER A 154 26.70 12.26 -3.12
C SER A 154 25.52 12.63 -4.02
N PRO A 155 24.26 12.33 -3.64
CA PRO A 155 23.08 12.57 -4.47
C PRO A 155 22.76 14.08 -4.51
N GLN A 156 23.39 14.80 -5.44
CA GLN A 156 23.20 16.22 -5.71
C GLN A 156 22.63 16.42 -7.12
N GLY A 157 21.97 17.55 -7.34
CA GLY A 157 21.36 17.85 -8.65
C GLY A 157 20.22 16.92 -9.04
N ILE A 158 19.47 16.40 -8.06
CA ILE A 158 18.33 15.50 -8.30
C ILE A 158 17.05 16.18 -7.83
N PHE A 159 16.05 16.23 -8.70
CA PHE A 159 14.76 16.88 -8.42
C PHE A 159 13.60 15.99 -8.87
N ILE A 160 12.51 15.97 -8.10
CA ILE A 160 11.20 15.54 -8.59
C ILE A 160 10.36 16.79 -8.80
N VAL A 161 9.82 16.99 -10.00
CA VAL A 161 9.07 18.19 -10.38
C VAL A 161 7.71 17.78 -10.93
N ASN A 162 6.67 18.49 -10.51
CA ASN A 162 5.37 18.39 -11.17
C ASN A 162 5.46 19.10 -12.53
N ILE A 163 5.27 18.34 -13.60
CA ILE A 163 5.34 18.85 -14.98
C ILE A 163 4.01 18.66 -15.71
N ASP A 164 2.93 18.56 -14.95
CA ASP A 164 1.57 18.48 -15.46
C ASP A 164 1.01 19.89 -15.68
N PRO A 165 0.84 20.35 -16.93
CA PRO A 165 0.51 21.74 -17.24
C PRO A 165 -0.84 22.19 -16.69
N ASP A 166 -1.76 21.26 -16.43
CA ASP A 166 -3.10 21.55 -15.92
C ASP A 166 -3.16 21.51 -14.38
N HIS A 167 -2.05 21.17 -13.72
CA HIS A 167 -2.00 21.01 -12.27
C HIS A 167 -1.63 22.32 -11.54
N PRO A 168 -2.27 22.66 -10.40
CA PRO A 168 -1.97 23.90 -9.64
C PRO A 168 -0.54 24.00 -9.08
N SER A 169 0.18 22.87 -9.07
CA SER A 169 1.57 22.78 -8.65
C SER A 169 2.55 22.63 -9.82
N TYR A 170 2.12 22.90 -11.06
CA TYR A 170 3.01 22.88 -12.23
C TYR A 170 4.30 23.67 -11.99
N GLY A 171 5.43 23.04 -12.31
CA GLY A 171 6.78 23.55 -12.12
C GLY A 171 7.31 23.57 -10.69
N LYS A 172 6.51 23.16 -9.69
CA LYS A 172 6.99 23.04 -8.31
C LYS A 172 7.77 21.74 -8.14
N LYS A 173 8.97 21.87 -7.58
CA LYS A 173 9.75 20.72 -7.09
C LYS A 173 9.17 20.20 -5.77
N LEU A 174 9.32 18.92 -5.54
CA LEU A 174 9.04 18.31 -4.25
C LEU A 174 10.18 18.61 -3.29
N GLU A 175 9.82 18.95 -2.06
CA GLU A 175 10.75 19.14 -0.95
C GLU A 175 10.85 17.85 -0.14
N GLY A 176 12.05 17.54 0.35
CA GLY A 176 12.29 16.34 1.16
C GLY A 176 12.21 15.06 0.33
N LEU A 177 13.29 14.75 -0.37
CA LEU A 177 13.47 13.48 -1.06
C LEU A 177 14.34 12.54 -0.24
N SER A 178 14.02 11.25 -0.29
CA SER A 178 14.86 10.17 0.22
C SER A 178 15.64 9.54 -0.93
N TYR A 179 16.90 9.16 -0.66
CA TYR A 179 17.80 8.62 -1.66
C TYR A 179 18.48 7.36 -1.15
N SER A 180 18.58 6.34 -2.01
CA SER A 180 19.36 5.14 -1.74
C SER A 180 20.23 4.82 -2.95
N ALA A 181 21.53 5.04 -2.83
CA ALA A 181 22.51 4.63 -3.83
C ALA A 181 23.22 3.36 -3.35
N LYS A 182 23.25 2.32 -4.18
CA LYS A 182 24.03 1.10 -3.94
C LYS A 182 25.08 0.95 -5.02
N ASN A 183 26.34 0.88 -4.60
CA ASN A 183 27.52 0.96 -5.47
C ASN A 183 28.42 -0.28 -5.33
N GLY A 184 29.17 -0.58 -6.38
CA GLY A 184 30.19 -1.63 -6.40
C GLY A 184 29.64 -2.99 -6.81
N ASP A 185 30.52 -3.98 -6.96
CA ASP A 185 30.20 -5.24 -7.64
C ASP A 185 29.16 -6.10 -6.90
N THR A 186 29.01 -5.90 -5.59
CA THR A 186 28.04 -6.61 -4.74
C THR A 186 26.73 -5.84 -4.52
N SER A 187 26.55 -4.69 -5.16
CA SER A 187 25.34 -3.86 -4.98
C SER A 187 24.10 -4.35 -5.73
N GLY A 188 24.27 -5.32 -6.63
CA GLY A 188 23.16 -5.98 -7.32
C GLY A 188 22.41 -6.95 -6.40
N ASN A 189 21.17 -7.26 -6.77
CA ASN A 189 20.36 -8.31 -6.14
C ASN A 189 19.59 -9.09 -7.22
N ASN A 190 18.65 -9.93 -6.80
CA ASN A 190 17.91 -10.79 -7.73
C ASN A 190 17.12 -10.03 -8.81
N TYR A 191 16.75 -8.77 -8.57
CA TYR A 191 15.91 -7.97 -9.45
C TYR A 191 16.65 -6.83 -10.17
N ILE A 192 17.68 -6.25 -9.56
CA ILE A 192 18.39 -5.11 -10.13
C ILE A 192 19.90 -5.35 -10.15
N CYS A 193 20.53 -5.01 -11.27
CA CYS A 193 21.98 -5.07 -11.39
C CYS A 193 22.66 -3.98 -10.54
N ARG A 194 23.98 -4.11 -10.33
CA ARG A 194 24.81 -3.21 -9.52
C ARG A 194 24.70 -1.73 -9.91
N ASN A 195 25.18 -0.81 -9.07
CA ASN A 195 25.20 0.63 -9.33
C ASN A 195 23.81 1.16 -9.69
N TRP A 196 22.99 1.33 -8.66
CA TRP A 196 21.64 1.85 -8.82
C TRP A 196 21.31 2.92 -7.78
N LEU A 197 20.39 3.80 -8.15
CA LEU A 197 19.87 4.89 -7.34
C LEU A 197 18.35 4.78 -7.29
N ALA A 198 17.81 4.78 -6.07
CA ALA A 198 16.41 5.03 -5.80
C ALA A 198 16.22 6.49 -5.38
N VAL A 199 15.23 7.15 -6.00
CA VAL A 199 14.75 8.49 -5.62
C VAL A 199 13.31 8.34 -5.15
N GLU A 200 13.03 8.73 -3.91
CA GLU A 200 11.76 8.48 -3.23
C GLU A 200 11.21 9.76 -2.60
N THR A 201 9.88 9.85 -2.49
CA THR A 201 9.23 10.82 -1.60
C THR A 201 9.46 10.41 -0.14
N ILE A 202 9.59 11.37 0.78
CA ILE A 202 9.57 11.04 2.21
C ILE A 202 8.21 10.50 2.67
N ASP A 203 8.23 9.76 3.77
CA ASP A 203 7.04 9.19 4.38
C ASP A 203 5.96 10.25 4.63
N GLY A 204 4.72 9.92 4.27
CA GLY A 204 3.57 10.80 4.45
C GLY A 204 3.33 11.83 3.35
N VAL A 205 4.22 11.97 2.36
CA VAL A 205 4.11 12.93 1.26
C VAL A 205 3.96 12.21 -0.10
N PRO A 206 2.82 11.56 -0.38
CA PRO A 206 2.61 10.91 -1.67
C PRO A 206 2.49 11.94 -2.79
N LEU A 207 2.79 11.50 -4.00
CA LEU A 207 2.50 12.23 -5.24
C LEU A 207 0.98 12.38 -5.43
N ASP A 208 0.58 13.40 -6.19
CA ASP A 208 -0.81 13.60 -6.57
C ASP A 208 -1.20 12.52 -7.61
N PRO A 209 -2.38 11.88 -7.47
CA PRO A 209 -2.87 10.90 -8.43
C PRO A 209 -3.14 11.51 -9.81
N GLY A 210 -3.00 10.72 -10.87
CA GLY A 210 -3.29 11.13 -12.24
C GLY A 210 -2.44 12.29 -12.76
N THR A 211 -1.31 12.55 -12.13
CA THR A 211 -0.48 13.73 -12.35
C THR A 211 0.86 13.33 -12.96
N THR A 212 1.34 14.14 -13.91
CA THR A 212 2.63 13.89 -14.58
C THR A 212 3.80 14.53 -13.82
N TYR A 213 4.80 13.72 -13.48
CA TYR A 213 6.03 14.16 -12.81
C TYR A 213 7.27 13.85 -13.65
N ALA A 214 8.33 14.59 -13.41
CA ALA A 214 9.66 14.25 -13.87
C ALA A 214 10.65 14.14 -12.72
N VAL A 215 11.48 13.10 -12.75
CA VAL A 215 12.76 13.10 -12.03
C VAL A 215 13.84 13.64 -12.97
N LEU A 216 14.54 14.68 -12.53
CA LEU A 216 15.60 15.34 -13.26
C LEU A 216 16.92 15.08 -12.53
N ILE A 217 17.92 14.59 -13.26
CA ILE A 217 19.28 14.39 -12.76
C ILE A 217 20.22 15.28 -13.57
N THR A 218 20.88 16.22 -12.91
CA THR A 218 21.79 17.18 -13.55
C THR A 218 23.25 16.70 -13.53
N ASP A 219 24.08 17.39 -14.31
CA ASP A 219 25.52 17.23 -14.32
C ASP A 219 26.20 17.76 -13.04
N GLU A 220 25.47 18.00 -11.95
CA GLU A 220 26.04 18.14 -10.60
C GLU A 220 26.32 16.79 -9.95
N LEU A 221 25.57 15.74 -10.33
CA LEU A 221 25.79 14.40 -9.81
C LEU A 221 27.17 13.89 -10.27
N ARG A 222 27.96 13.36 -9.32
CA ARG A 222 29.31 12.84 -9.57
C ARG A 222 29.36 11.35 -9.27
N THR A 223 30.33 10.65 -9.85
CA THR A 223 30.67 9.29 -9.41
C THR A 223 31.22 9.32 -7.99
N VAL A 224 31.36 8.14 -7.36
CA VAL A 224 32.09 8.00 -6.09
C VAL A 224 33.50 8.58 -6.16
N ASP A 225 34.15 8.45 -7.32
CA ASP A 225 35.51 8.92 -7.57
C ASP A 225 35.57 10.42 -7.96
N GLY A 226 34.42 11.08 -8.08
CA GLY A 226 34.32 12.51 -8.42
C GLY A 226 34.26 12.81 -9.92
N ASP A 227 34.17 11.79 -10.77
CA ASP A 227 34.03 11.98 -12.22
C ASP A 227 32.64 12.49 -12.60
N ARG A 228 32.56 13.15 -13.76
CA ARG A 228 31.29 13.60 -14.34
C ARG A 228 30.58 12.44 -15.04
N PHE A 229 29.29 12.30 -14.76
CA PHE A 229 28.40 11.51 -15.59
C PHE A 229 28.10 12.24 -16.91
N SER A 230 27.87 11.46 -17.97
CA SER A 230 27.37 11.93 -19.26
C SER A 230 25.99 11.33 -19.54
N PRO A 231 25.12 12.01 -20.30
CA PRO A 231 23.83 11.45 -20.69
C PRO A 231 23.99 10.29 -21.66
N ASP A 232 23.07 9.31 -21.57
CA ASP A 232 22.91 8.31 -22.61
C ASP A 232 22.41 8.98 -23.91
N ALA A 233 22.73 8.37 -25.06
CA ALA A 233 22.34 8.88 -26.37
C ALA A 233 20.82 8.85 -26.57
N ASP A 234 20.16 7.81 -26.05
CA ASP A 234 18.71 7.69 -26.08
C ASP A 234 18.04 8.75 -25.19
N PHE A 235 18.59 9.04 -23.99
CA PHE A 235 18.08 10.14 -23.14
C PHE A 235 18.26 11.50 -23.82
N SER A 236 19.44 11.76 -24.38
CA SER A 236 19.73 12.99 -25.11
C SER A 236 18.74 13.21 -26.27
N ALA A 237 18.31 12.14 -26.95
CA ALA A 237 17.31 12.20 -27.99
C ALA A 237 15.93 12.66 -27.47
N MET A 238 15.55 12.32 -26.24
CA MET A 238 14.27 12.73 -25.63
C MET A 238 14.15 14.24 -25.43
N LEU A 239 15.28 14.93 -25.28
CA LEU A 239 15.35 16.37 -25.03
C LEU A 239 15.43 17.22 -26.32
N GLN A 240 15.61 16.60 -27.48
CA GLN A 240 15.72 17.31 -28.75
C GLN A 240 14.39 17.99 -29.12
N GLY A 241 14.47 19.17 -29.74
CA GLY A 241 13.29 19.90 -30.22
C GLY A 241 12.61 19.25 -31.44
N THR A 242 13.30 18.35 -32.13
CA THR A 242 12.78 17.61 -33.28
C THR A 242 12.68 16.12 -32.98
N ALA A 243 11.58 15.50 -33.42
CA ALA A 243 11.35 14.09 -33.24
C ALA A 243 12.45 13.22 -33.91
N PRO A 244 12.98 12.19 -33.23
CA PRO A 244 13.90 11.24 -33.83
C PRO A 244 13.26 10.47 -35.00
N ALA A 245 14.06 10.12 -36.01
CA ALA A 245 13.58 9.36 -37.18
C ALA A 245 13.28 7.88 -36.85
N ASP A 246 13.99 7.30 -35.88
CA ASP A 246 13.74 5.94 -35.40
C ASP A 246 12.38 5.88 -34.69
N ALA A 247 11.54 4.90 -35.05
CA ALA A 247 10.17 4.81 -34.55
C ALA A 247 10.08 4.56 -33.04
N ARG A 248 11.03 3.84 -32.45
CA ARG A 248 11.04 3.55 -31.01
C ARG A 248 11.46 4.78 -30.22
N ARG A 249 12.54 5.43 -30.63
CA ARG A 249 12.96 6.71 -30.08
C ARG A 249 11.88 7.76 -30.25
N LYS A 250 11.18 7.80 -31.38
CA LYS A 250 10.04 8.69 -31.58
C LYS A 250 8.94 8.44 -30.56
N ALA A 251 8.52 7.18 -30.36
CA ALA A 251 7.46 6.83 -29.42
C ALA A 251 7.81 7.25 -27.99
N ALA A 252 9.05 7.02 -27.54
CA ALA A 252 9.52 7.50 -26.24
C ALA A 252 9.65 9.04 -26.20
N TRP A 253 10.12 9.67 -27.28
CA TRP A 253 10.22 11.13 -27.37
C TRP A 253 8.86 11.81 -27.23
N ASP A 254 7.80 11.20 -27.78
CA ASP A 254 6.43 11.71 -27.64
C ASP A 254 6.01 11.74 -26.14
N THR A 255 6.41 10.76 -25.32
CA THR A 255 6.09 10.76 -23.86
C THR A 255 6.87 11.80 -23.06
N PHE A 256 7.97 12.32 -23.61
CA PHE A 256 8.77 13.39 -22.98
C PHE A 256 8.31 14.81 -23.36
N ALA A 257 7.23 14.94 -24.13
CA ALA A 257 6.68 16.25 -24.49
C ALA A 257 6.40 17.17 -23.28
N PRO A 258 5.81 16.68 -22.17
CA PRO A 258 5.59 17.53 -20.98
C PRO A 258 6.89 18.07 -20.38
N LEU A 259 7.96 17.26 -20.36
CA LEU A 259 9.26 17.74 -19.88
C LEU A 259 9.85 18.82 -20.77
N ARG A 260 9.81 18.65 -22.11
CA ARG A 260 10.31 19.68 -23.03
C ARG A 260 9.51 20.98 -22.91
N GLN A 261 8.19 20.89 -22.70
CA GLN A 261 7.35 22.05 -22.43
C GLN A 261 7.75 22.73 -21.10
N PHE A 262 7.94 21.96 -20.04
CA PHE A 262 8.40 22.47 -18.75
C PHE A 262 9.75 23.18 -18.87
N LEU A 263 10.74 22.58 -19.53
CA LEU A 263 12.07 23.18 -19.69
C LEU A 263 12.03 24.54 -20.41
N ALA A 264 11.06 24.74 -21.32
CA ALA A 264 10.85 26.00 -22.03
C ALA A 264 9.91 26.99 -21.31
N SER A 265 9.35 26.62 -20.15
CA SER A 265 8.35 27.39 -19.42
C SER A 265 8.96 28.43 -18.49
N ALA A 266 8.18 29.45 -18.11
CA ALA A 266 8.61 30.45 -17.14
C ALA A 266 8.71 29.85 -15.73
N GLU A 267 7.91 28.82 -15.44
CA GLU A 267 7.88 28.11 -14.17
C GLU A 267 9.20 27.38 -13.90
N ASN A 268 9.86 26.86 -14.93
CA ASN A 268 11.22 26.31 -14.79
C ASN A 268 12.19 27.40 -14.34
N GLY A 269 12.26 28.53 -15.05
CA GLY A 269 13.18 29.63 -14.70
C GLY A 269 12.87 30.32 -13.37
N ALA A 270 11.64 30.23 -12.87
CA ALA A 270 11.27 30.70 -11.53
C ALA A 270 11.45 29.62 -10.44
N GLY A 271 11.68 28.37 -10.83
CA GLY A 271 11.66 27.19 -9.96
C GLY A 271 13.01 26.49 -9.87
N VAL A 272 13.16 25.41 -10.64
CA VAL A 272 14.38 24.57 -10.62
C VAL A 272 15.53 25.21 -11.40
N ASP A 273 15.20 26.01 -12.43
CA ASP A 273 16.11 26.73 -13.32
C ASP A 273 17.17 25.81 -13.94
N VAL A 274 16.70 24.76 -14.64
CA VAL A 274 17.57 23.78 -15.29
C VAL A 274 17.45 23.82 -16.82
N ALA A 275 18.58 23.76 -17.50
CA ALA A 275 18.66 23.68 -18.95
C ALA A 275 18.72 22.22 -19.44
N ALA A 276 18.20 21.96 -20.65
CA ALA A 276 18.25 20.62 -21.24
C ALA A 276 19.68 20.04 -21.36
N GLY A 277 20.68 20.90 -21.56
CA GLY A 277 22.09 20.51 -21.67
C GLY A 277 22.74 20.12 -20.34
N GLU A 278 22.12 20.47 -19.21
CA GLU A 278 22.60 20.11 -17.87
C GLU A 278 22.07 18.75 -17.43
N LEU A 279 21.04 18.21 -18.09
CA LEU A 279 20.44 16.94 -17.73
C LEU A 279 21.29 15.76 -18.23
N ILE A 280 21.69 14.89 -17.30
CA ILE A 280 22.44 13.65 -17.58
C ILE A 280 21.55 12.40 -17.51
N GLY A 281 20.35 12.53 -16.96
CA GLY A 281 19.39 11.45 -16.84
C GLY A 281 18.06 11.96 -16.31
N GLY A 282 17.02 11.13 -16.43
CA GLY A 282 15.72 11.47 -15.90
C GLY A 282 14.64 10.47 -16.28
N SER A 283 13.48 10.65 -15.65
CA SER A 283 12.28 9.88 -15.96
C SER A 283 11.08 10.81 -16.00
N VAL A 284 10.19 10.63 -16.99
CA VAL A 284 8.86 11.24 -17.05
C VAL A 284 7.84 10.15 -16.82
N PHE A 285 7.00 10.31 -15.80
CA PHE A 285 6.01 9.29 -15.44
C PHE A 285 4.71 9.92 -14.94
N THR A 286 3.60 9.31 -15.30
CA THR A 286 2.26 9.69 -14.84
C THR A 286 1.80 8.75 -13.73
N THR A 287 1.46 9.28 -12.57
CA THR A 287 0.86 8.48 -11.49
C THR A 287 -0.50 7.95 -11.94
N ALA A 288 -0.90 6.78 -11.44
CA ALA A 288 -2.24 6.26 -11.68
C ALA A 288 -3.24 7.33 -11.23
N ALA A 289 -4.21 7.65 -12.10
CA ALA A 289 -5.38 8.38 -11.66
C ALA A 289 -5.95 7.62 -10.47
N ASN A 290 -6.42 8.32 -9.44
CA ASN A 290 -7.32 7.67 -8.51
C ASN A 290 -8.52 7.22 -9.36
N THR A 291 -8.60 5.93 -9.68
CA THR A 291 -9.85 5.26 -10.02
C THR A 291 -10.61 5.20 -8.73
N ASP A 292 -11.03 6.38 -8.26
CA ASP A 292 -11.28 6.68 -6.86
C ASP A 292 -12.61 6.04 -6.46
N VAL A 293 -12.57 4.72 -6.31
CA VAL A 293 -13.65 3.92 -5.74
C VAL A 293 -14.17 4.66 -4.51
N LEU A 294 -13.27 5.28 -3.73
CA LEU A 294 -13.58 6.06 -2.55
C LEU A 294 -14.27 7.42 -2.79
N VAL A 295 -14.06 8.10 -3.93
CA VAL A 295 -14.82 9.33 -4.28
C VAL A 295 -16.30 9.02 -4.40
N GLY A 296 -16.64 7.95 -5.12
CA GLY A 296 -18.02 7.49 -5.25
C GLY A 296 -18.51 6.66 -4.06
N ALA A 297 -17.61 5.99 -3.33
CA ALA A 297 -17.97 5.01 -2.31
C ALA A 297 -18.87 5.56 -1.22
N ARG A 298 -18.61 6.79 -0.76
CA ARG A 298 -19.44 7.39 0.30
C ARG A 298 -20.87 7.58 -0.18
N ALA A 299 -21.06 8.06 -1.41
CA ALA A 299 -22.37 8.23 -2.00
C ALA A 299 -23.02 6.86 -2.27
N ALA A 300 -22.25 5.87 -2.75
CA ALA A 300 -22.73 4.52 -3.03
C ALA A 300 -23.20 3.81 -1.75
N ALA A 301 -22.39 3.85 -0.69
CA ALA A 301 -22.73 3.34 0.62
C ALA A 301 -23.96 4.03 1.21
N ARG A 302 -24.18 5.32 0.91
CA ARG A 302 -25.40 6.06 1.32
C ARG A 302 -26.64 5.73 0.51
N ALA A 303 -26.49 5.39 -0.77
CA ALA A 303 -27.60 4.98 -1.62
C ALA A 303 -28.10 3.56 -1.28
N ALA A 304 -27.24 2.71 -0.71
CA ALA A 304 -27.62 1.36 -0.30
C ALA A 304 -28.65 1.35 0.86
N PRO A 305 -29.56 0.37 0.91
CA PRO A 305 -30.46 0.21 2.05
C PRO A 305 -29.71 -0.02 3.37
N LEU A 306 -30.08 0.73 4.41
CA LEU A 306 -29.61 0.50 5.78
C LEU A 306 -30.65 -0.34 6.53
N TYR A 307 -30.29 -1.57 6.89
CA TYR A 307 -31.14 -2.48 7.64
C TYR A 307 -30.38 -3.01 8.85
N VAL A 308 -31.05 -3.00 10.01
CA VAL A 308 -30.53 -3.50 11.29
C VAL A 308 -31.46 -4.60 11.77
N SER A 309 -30.90 -5.73 12.19
CA SER A 309 -31.65 -6.87 12.73
C SER A 309 -30.93 -7.52 13.90
N ASP A 310 -31.63 -8.49 14.51
CA ASP A 310 -31.07 -9.40 15.51
C ASP A 310 -30.40 -8.68 16.68
N LEU A 311 -30.98 -7.56 17.11
CA LEU A 311 -30.47 -6.81 18.25
C LEU A 311 -30.57 -7.64 19.52
N HIS A 312 -29.47 -7.67 20.25
CA HIS A 312 -29.31 -8.48 21.44
C HIS A 312 -28.55 -7.68 22.50
N LEU A 313 -29.18 -7.50 23.67
CA LEU A 313 -28.54 -6.88 24.83
C LEU A 313 -27.76 -7.95 25.59
N CYS A 314 -26.45 -7.78 25.72
CA CYS A 314 -25.59 -8.70 26.46
C CYS A 314 -25.76 -8.55 27.98
N GLN A 315 -26.84 -9.12 28.52
CA GLN A 315 -27.16 -9.10 29.96
C GLN A 315 -26.47 -10.20 30.77
N ALA A 316 -25.90 -11.20 30.09
CA ALA A 316 -25.13 -12.28 30.69
C ALA A 316 -24.10 -12.80 29.68
N ALA A 317 -23.06 -13.45 30.17
CA ALA A 317 -22.10 -14.11 29.31
C ALA A 317 -22.75 -15.31 28.59
N GLY A 318 -22.45 -15.48 27.30
CA GLY A 318 -22.94 -16.62 26.51
C GLY A 318 -23.25 -16.30 25.05
N PRO A 319 -23.95 -17.21 24.35
CA PRO A 319 -24.18 -17.10 22.92
C PRO A 319 -24.89 -15.81 22.50
N SER A 320 -24.49 -15.28 21.35
CA SER A 320 -25.09 -14.13 20.70
C SER A 320 -25.55 -14.48 19.27
N PRO A 321 -26.30 -13.61 18.59
CA PRO A 321 -26.64 -13.80 17.16
C PRO A 321 -25.43 -13.90 16.23
N CYS A 322 -24.24 -13.56 16.73
CA CYS A 322 -22.98 -13.50 16.01
C CYS A 322 -21.97 -14.58 16.41
N SER A 323 -22.26 -15.40 17.41
CA SER A 323 -21.38 -16.51 17.83
C SER A 323 -21.80 -17.86 17.27
N GLY A 324 -22.93 -17.96 16.55
CA GLY A 324 -23.55 -19.23 16.19
C GLY A 324 -23.17 -19.81 14.83
N PHE A 325 -22.45 -19.09 13.96
CA PHE A 325 -22.27 -19.55 12.58
C PHE A 325 -21.21 -20.67 12.44
N PRO A 326 -21.34 -21.56 11.44
CA PRO A 326 -20.28 -22.49 11.01
C PRO A 326 -19.11 -21.71 10.38
N GLY A 327 -17.85 -22.16 10.46
CA GLY A 327 -16.73 -21.35 9.94
C GLY A 327 -15.92 -20.62 11.03
N LEU A 328 -16.25 -20.81 12.30
CA LEU A 328 -15.55 -20.19 13.42
C LEU A 328 -14.73 -21.23 14.17
N THR A 329 -13.46 -20.89 14.42
CA THR A 329 -12.66 -21.60 15.42
C THR A 329 -13.29 -21.46 16.81
N ALA A 330 -12.89 -22.31 17.75
CA ALA A 330 -13.36 -22.21 19.13
C ALA A 330 -13.04 -20.84 19.77
N ASP A 331 -11.86 -20.30 19.50
CA ASP A 331 -11.44 -19.00 20.04
C ASP A 331 -12.23 -17.86 19.41
N GLU A 332 -12.39 -17.87 18.08
CA GLU A 332 -13.19 -16.87 17.39
C GLU A 332 -14.67 -16.90 17.79
N ARG A 333 -15.19 -18.08 18.13
CA ARG A 333 -16.54 -18.24 18.68
C ARG A 333 -16.65 -17.60 20.05
N ALA A 334 -15.73 -17.92 20.95
CA ALA A 334 -15.69 -17.36 22.30
C ALA A 334 -15.55 -15.83 22.28
N GLU A 335 -14.77 -15.28 21.35
CA GLU A 335 -14.62 -13.83 21.18
C GLU A 335 -15.89 -13.14 20.68
N ARG A 336 -16.85 -13.85 20.07
CA ARG A 336 -18.11 -13.30 19.54
C ARG A 336 -19.29 -13.45 20.49
N GLU A 337 -19.17 -14.30 21.51
CA GLU A 337 -20.16 -14.43 22.58
C GLU A 337 -20.27 -13.16 23.42
N CYS A 338 -21.42 -12.91 24.04
CA CYS A 338 -21.55 -11.85 25.02
C CYS A 338 -20.57 -12.07 26.18
N GLY A 339 -19.94 -10.98 26.64
CA GLY A 339 -19.10 -10.98 27.83
C GLY A 339 -19.92 -10.93 29.11
N ALA A 340 -19.24 -10.96 30.25
CA ALA A 340 -19.88 -10.62 31.52
C ALA A 340 -20.34 -9.15 31.49
N PRO A 341 -21.51 -8.82 32.08
CA PRO A 341 -22.01 -7.45 32.13
C PRO A 341 -21.00 -6.49 32.75
N SER A 342 -20.87 -5.30 32.16
CA SER A 342 -19.99 -4.25 32.65
C SER A 342 -20.76 -3.20 33.44
N PRO A 343 -20.25 -2.71 34.58
CA PRO A 343 -20.84 -1.54 35.25
C PRO A 343 -20.58 -0.23 34.49
N ASP A 344 -19.61 -0.22 33.56
CA ASP A 344 -19.18 1.00 32.86
C ASP A 344 -19.96 1.25 31.56
N HIS A 345 -20.52 0.20 30.96
CA HIS A 345 -21.25 0.28 29.70
C HIS A 345 -22.23 -0.89 29.50
N LEU A 346 -23.22 -0.66 28.65
CA LEU A 346 -24.05 -1.71 28.07
C LEU A 346 -23.44 -2.18 26.76
N GLU A 347 -23.40 -3.49 26.52
CA GLU A 347 -23.02 -4.09 25.24
C GLU A 347 -24.28 -4.52 24.47
N VAL A 348 -24.40 -4.05 23.24
CA VAL A 348 -25.44 -4.47 22.29
C VAL A 348 -24.75 -5.10 21.09
N GLN A 349 -25.18 -6.30 20.70
CA GLN A 349 -24.76 -6.93 19.46
C GLN A 349 -25.93 -6.97 18.49
N GLY A 350 -25.64 -7.01 17.19
CA GLY A 350 -26.66 -7.14 16.16
C GLY A 350 -26.08 -7.34 14.78
N ARG A 351 -26.94 -7.29 13.77
CA ARG A 351 -26.57 -7.37 12.36
C ARG A 351 -26.93 -6.11 11.60
N VAL A 352 -26.04 -5.66 10.73
CA VAL A 352 -26.24 -4.54 9.82
C VAL A 352 -25.98 -4.98 8.38
N ARG A 353 -26.92 -4.65 7.49
CA ARG A 353 -26.80 -4.91 6.05
C ARG A 353 -25.73 -4.01 5.43
N LEU A 354 -24.64 -4.59 4.98
CA LEU A 354 -23.57 -3.92 4.26
C LEU A 354 -23.71 -4.15 2.74
N PRO A 355 -23.55 -3.11 1.90
CA PRO A 355 -23.39 -3.30 0.46
C PRO A 355 -22.02 -3.92 0.14
N ILE A 356 -22.00 -4.94 -0.71
CA ILE A 356 -20.77 -5.56 -1.19
C ILE A 356 -20.55 -5.13 -2.64
N PHE A 357 -19.41 -4.49 -2.90
CA PHE A 357 -19.00 -3.98 -4.20
C PHE A 357 -17.98 -4.88 -4.91
N GLN A 358 -17.36 -5.80 -4.16
CA GLN A 358 -16.44 -6.78 -4.72
C GLN A 358 -17.18 -7.79 -5.60
N GLU A 359 -16.64 -8.07 -6.79
CA GLU A 359 -17.15 -9.12 -7.67
C GLU A 359 -16.71 -10.53 -7.19
N GLY A 360 -17.51 -11.53 -7.54
CA GLY A 360 -17.23 -12.94 -7.19
C GLY A 360 -17.84 -13.36 -5.86
N ILE A 361 -17.30 -14.45 -5.31
CA ILE A 361 -17.73 -15.05 -4.02
C ILE A 361 -16.49 -15.13 -3.11
N PRO A 362 -16.57 -14.67 -1.84
CA PRO A 362 -15.46 -14.78 -0.90
C PRO A 362 -15.04 -16.25 -0.66
N PRO A 363 -13.75 -16.51 -0.39
CA PRO A 363 -12.78 -15.58 0.19
C PRO A 363 -11.87 -14.84 -0.82
N TYR A 364 -12.15 -14.92 -2.13
CA TYR A 364 -11.34 -14.30 -3.18
C TYR A 364 -9.86 -14.72 -3.20
N ALA A 365 -9.51 -15.89 -2.65
CA ALA A 365 -8.14 -16.36 -2.50
C ALA A 365 -7.32 -16.31 -3.80
N GLU A 366 -7.94 -16.60 -4.95
CA GLU A 366 -7.26 -16.56 -6.24
C GLU A 366 -7.94 -15.68 -7.30
N ILE A 367 -9.28 -15.55 -7.24
CA ILE A 367 -10.10 -14.90 -8.27
C ILE A 367 -11.20 -14.08 -7.59
N GLY A 368 -11.58 -12.97 -8.21
CA GLY A 368 -12.61 -12.06 -7.71
C GLY A 368 -12.03 -11.05 -6.72
N GLY A 369 -12.90 -10.33 -6.03
CA GLY A 369 -12.50 -9.30 -5.09
C GLY A 369 -12.36 -7.91 -5.72
N ARG A 370 -12.33 -7.79 -7.05
CA ARG A 370 -12.28 -6.50 -7.77
C ARG A 370 -13.54 -5.67 -7.51
N ILE A 371 -13.38 -4.36 -7.33
CA ILE A 371 -14.47 -3.40 -7.32
C ILE A 371 -14.46 -2.64 -8.65
N ASP A 372 -15.54 -2.80 -9.42
CA ASP A 372 -15.73 -2.05 -10.65
C ASP A 372 -16.40 -0.70 -10.38
N VAL A 373 -16.03 0.31 -11.18
CA VAL A 373 -16.57 1.67 -11.10
C VAL A 373 -17.30 2.01 -12.39
N GLU A 374 -18.58 2.37 -12.29
CA GLU A 374 -19.40 2.84 -13.41
C GLU A 374 -19.95 4.23 -13.08
N GLY A 375 -19.81 5.18 -14.01
CA GLY A 375 -20.29 6.55 -13.78
C GLY A 375 -19.67 7.25 -12.55
N GLY A 376 -18.46 6.85 -12.16
CA GLY A 376 -17.75 7.39 -10.97
C GLY A 376 -18.20 6.79 -9.64
N MET A 377 -19.03 5.74 -9.64
CA MET A 377 -19.54 5.08 -8.44
C MET A 377 -19.18 3.58 -8.46
N PRO A 378 -18.78 2.98 -7.32
CA PRO A 378 -18.60 1.54 -7.26
C PRO A 378 -19.92 0.82 -7.50
N VAL A 379 -19.88 -0.24 -8.30
CA VAL A 379 -21.06 -1.04 -8.66
C VAL A 379 -21.37 -2.02 -7.54
N GLN A 380 -22.52 -1.87 -6.89
CA GLN A 380 -22.95 -2.83 -5.87
C GLN A 380 -23.24 -4.19 -6.52
N ARG A 381 -22.54 -5.24 -6.07
CA ARG A 381 -22.68 -6.62 -6.56
C ARG A 381 -23.65 -7.44 -5.72
N SER A 382 -23.60 -7.28 -4.41
CA SER A 382 -24.46 -8.00 -3.47
C SER A 382 -24.60 -7.23 -2.15
N SER A 383 -25.00 -7.93 -1.09
CA SER A 383 -25.12 -7.38 0.25
C SER A 383 -24.92 -8.47 1.29
N PHE A 384 -24.44 -8.12 2.48
CA PHE A 384 -24.15 -9.06 3.55
C PHE A 384 -24.64 -8.53 4.90
N ASP A 385 -25.29 -9.36 5.72
CA ASP A 385 -25.71 -8.99 7.07
C ASP A 385 -24.56 -9.21 8.06
N ALA A 386 -23.73 -8.19 8.23
CA ALA A 386 -22.53 -8.24 9.06
C ALA A 386 -22.84 -8.02 10.53
N CYS A 387 -22.12 -8.72 11.39
CA CYS A 387 -22.16 -8.48 12.83
C CYS A 387 -21.60 -7.11 13.19
N PHE A 388 -22.18 -6.50 14.21
CA PHE A 388 -21.66 -5.31 14.85
C PHE A 388 -21.83 -5.37 16.37
N SER A 389 -21.02 -4.58 17.08
CA SER A 389 -21.24 -4.27 18.49
C SER A 389 -21.43 -2.77 18.67
N LEU A 390 -22.21 -2.43 19.70
CA LEU A 390 -22.32 -1.10 20.26
C LEU A 390 -22.00 -1.20 21.73
N THR A 391 -21.24 -0.23 22.25
CA THR A 391 -21.18 0.00 23.69
C THR A 391 -21.79 1.35 24.01
N LEU A 392 -22.76 1.37 24.91
CA LEU A 392 -23.34 2.60 25.44
C LEU A 392 -22.78 2.88 26.83
N PRO A 393 -22.26 4.07 27.13
CA PRO A 393 -21.83 4.41 28.49
C PRO A 393 -22.95 4.19 29.51
N ALA A 394 -22.59 3.79 30.72
CA ALA A 394 -23.55 3.65 31.81
C ALA A 394 -24.19 5.01 32.18
N GLY A 395 -25.47 4.98 32.53
CA GLY A 395 -26.23 6.16 32.96
C GLY A 395 -27.22 6.69 31.89
N PRO A 396 -27.84 7.85 32.15
CA PRO A 396 -28.85 8.40 31.26
C PRO A 396 -28.23 8.91 29.96
N ALA A 397 -28.85 8.55 28.83
CA ALA A 397 -28.42 9.05 27.52
C ALA A 397 -28.51 10.59 27.45
N PRO A 398 -27.53 11.27 26.83
CA PRO A 398 -27.62 12.71 26.61
C PRO A 398 -28.82 13.07 25.73
N ALA A 399 -29.39 14.26 25.94
CA ALA A 399 -30.55 14.71 25.17
C ALA A 399 -30.29 14.83 23.66
N ALA A 400 -29.02 14.99 23.25
CA ALA A 400 -28.57 15.01 21.86
C ALA A 400 -28.32 13.60 21.28
N GLY A 401 -28.21 12.57 22.12
CA GLY A 401 -27.69 11.25 21.77
C GLY A 401 -26.26 11.06 22.31
N TRP A 402 -25.75 9.84 22.25
CA TRP A 402 -24.39 9.53 22.66
C TRP A 402 -23.36 10.06 21.65
N PRO A 403 -22.35 10.84 22.08
CA PRO A 403 -21.11 11.00 21.31
C PRO A 403 -20.51 9.62 21.05
N ALA A 404 -19.98 9.36 19.85
CA ALA A 404 -19.58 8.01 19.47
C ALA A 404 -18.27 7.93 18.70
N VAL A 405 -17.55 6.83 18.91
CA VAL A 405 -16.38 6.45 18.14
C VAL A 405 -16.74 5.25 17.25
N VAL A 406 -16.58 5.41 15.94
CA VAL A 406 -16.53 4.28 15.01
C VAL A 406 -15.15 3.65 15.12
N TYR A 407 -15.10 2.39 15.56
CA TYR A 407 -13.88 1.62 15.75
C TYR A 407 -13.73 0.56 14.67
N ALA A 408 -12.62 0.62 13.92
CA ALA A 408 -12.24 -0.42 12.97
C ALA A 408 -11.09 -1.28 13.53
N HIS A 409 -11.35 -2.57 13.68
CA HIS A 409 -10.38 -3.52 14.22
C HIS A 409 -9.26 -3.88 13.21
N GLY A 410 -8.15 -4.41 13.74
CA GLY A 410 -7.03 -4.94 12.97
C GLY A 410 -7.28 -6.36 12.44
N THR A 411 -6.33 -6.91 11.68
CA THR A 411 -6.45 -8.29 11.20
C THR A 411 -6.49 -9.30 12.35
N GLY A 412 -7.27 -10.37 12.19
CA GLY A 412 -7.49 -11.38 13.22
C GLY A 412 -8.47 -10.96 14.32
N GLY A 413 -8.90 -9.69 14.34
CA GLY A 413 -9.93 -9.21 15.26
C GLY A 413 -11.35 -9.47 14.80
N GLY A 414 -12.30 -8.76 15.41
CA GLY A 414 -13.70 -8.76 14.99
C GLY A 414 -14.47 -7.60 15.59
N PHE A 415 -15.78 -7.62 15.40
CA PHE A 415 -16.66 -6.55 15.86
C PHE A 415 -16.63 -6.32 17.38
N ARG A 416 -16.10 -7.25 18.19
CA ARG A 416 -15.93 -7.12 19.65
C ARG A 416 -14.52 -6.75 20.10
N SER A 417 -13.56 -6.59 19.17
CA SER A 417 -12.19 -6.18 19.51
C SER A 417 -12.10 -4.99 20.47
N PRO A 418 -12.85 -3.88 20.32
CA PRO A 418 -12.72 -2.77 21.25
C PRO A 418 -13.22 -3.10 22.67
N LEU A 419 -14.06 -4.13 22.86
CA LEU A 419 -14.43 -4.61 24.19
C LEU A 419 -13.31 -5.46 24.80
N ILE A 420 -12.68 -6.31 23.98
CA ILE A 420 -11.64 -7.25 24.39
C ILE A 420 -10.34 -6.51 24.74
N ASP A 421 -9.94 -5.51 23.94
CA ASP A 421 -8.72 -4.72 24.17
C ASP A 421 -8.90 -3.62 25.23
N GLY A 422 -10.12 -3.43 25.75
CA GLY A 422 -10.46 -2.43 26.77
C GLY A 422 -10.72 -1.01 26.25
N THR A 423 -10.62 -0.76 24.94
CA THR A 423 -10.85 0.56 24.33
C THR A 423 -12.27 1.06 24.59
N ALA A 424 -13.28 0.21 24.38
CA ALA A 424 -14.68 0.55 24.60
C ALA A 424 -14.96 0.93 26.06
N ARG A 425 -14.33 0.23 27.01
CA ARG A 425 -14.42 0.57 28.44
C ARG A 425 -13.81 1.96 28.72
N ALA A 426 -12.64 2.25 28.16
CA ALA A 426 -11.97 3.53 28.34
C ALA A 426 -12.77 4.70 27.72
N LEU A 427 -13.39 4.48 26.56
CA LEU A 427 -14.28 5.44 25.91
C LEU A 427 -15.58 5.66 26.69
N ALA A 428 -16.20 4.57 27.18
CA ALA A 428 -17.41 4.65 27.99
C ALA A 428 -17.18 5.46 29.28
N GLY A 429 -16.04 5.28 29.94
CA GLY A 429 -15.65 6.10 31.10
C GLY A 429 -15.50 7.61 30.82
N ARG A 430 -15.50 8.01 29.54
CA ARG A 430 -15.48 9.40 29.06
C ARG A 430 -16.83 9.82 28.46
N GLY A 431 -17.87 8.99 28.56
CA GLY A 431 -19.19 9.26 28.00
C GLY A 431 -19.28 9.06 26.48
N LEU A 432 -18.32 8.34 25.88
CA LEU A 432 -18.30 8.02 24.46
C LEU A 432 -18.81 6.60 24.21
N ALA A 433 -19.80 6.46 23.34
CA ALA A 433 -20.21 5.18 22.80
C ALA A 433 -19.18 4.65 21.78
N THR A 434 -19.20 3.35 21.53
CA THR A 434 -18.36 2.71 20.50
C THR A 434 -19.25 1.95 19.53
N ILE A 435 -18.95 2.04 18.23
CA ILE A 435 -19.60 1.29 17.15
C ILE A 435 -18.51 0.52 16.41
N ALA A 436 -18.61 -0.81 16.33
CA ALA A 436 -17.64 -1.62 15.61
C ALA A 436 -18.33 -2.66 14.73
N LEU A 437 -17.88 -2.76 13.47
CA LEU A 437 -18.40 -3.72 12.49
C LEU A 437 -17.43 -4.89 12.31
N GLU A 438 -17.96 -6.04 11.88
CA GLU A 438 -17.17 -7.19 11.45
C GLU A 438 -16.41 -6.86 10.14
N GLY A 439 -15.10 -7.04 10.16
CA GLY A 439 -14.20 -6.68 9.08
C GLY A 439 -14.35 -7.55 7.84
N VAL A 440 -13.92 -7.02 6.68
CA VAL A 440 -13.90 -7.80 5.43
C VAL A 440 -12.98 -9.00 5.62
N MET A 441 -13.38 -10.17 5.12
CA MET A 441 -12.69 -11.44 5.30
C MET A 441 -12.48 -11.81 6.78
N HIS A 442 -13.35 -11.40 7.69
CA HIS A 442 -13.36 -11.89 9.08
C HIS A 442 -14.70 -12.55 9.42
N GLY A 443 -14.67 -13.52 10.33
CA GLY A 443 -15.86 -14.26 10.74
C GLY A 443 -16.64 -14.81 9.54
N GLU A 444 -17.96 -14.62 9.53
CA GLU A 444 -18.87 -15.19 8.52
C GLU A 444 -18.56 -14.64 7.12
N ARG A 445 -17.86 -13.50 7.03
CA ARG A 445 -17.49 -12.87 5.76
C ARG A 445 -16.38 -13.59 5.01
N ARG A 446 -15.66 -14.53 5.65
CA ARG A 446 -14.72 -15.43 4.96
C ARG A 446 -15.42 -16.52 4.17
N ASN A 447 -16.71 -16.76 4.45
CA ASN A 447 -17.47 -17.88 3.89
C ASN A 447 -16.77 -19.23 4.13
N ASP A 448 -16.27 -19.38 5.35
CA ASP A 448 -15.67 -20.62 5.83
C ASP A 448 -16.77 -21.62 6.22
N SER A 449 -16.50 -22.91 6.04
CA SER A 449 -17.45 -23.99 6.31
C SER A 449 -16.98 -24.96 7.39
N ASP A 450 -15.72 -24.90 7.81
CA ASP A 450 -15.17 -25.73 8.88
C ASP A 450 -14.70 -24.87 10.07
N ASP A 451 -13.81 -25.36 10.93
CA ASP A 451 -13.38 -24.68 12.15
C ASP A 451 -11.86 -24.67 12.33
N ASP A 452 -11.10 -24.89 11.26
CA ASP A 452 -9.64 -24.95 11.31
C ASP A 452 -8.98 -23.55 11.31
N GLY A 453 -9.74 -22.51 10.96
CA GLY A 453 -9.30 -21.12 10.93
C GLY A 453 -8.64 -20.70 9.62
N GLU A 454 -8.64 -21.55 8.60
CA GLU A 454 -8.05 -21.33 7.29
C GLU A 454 -9.08 -21.57 6.18
N VAL A 455 -9.15 -20.70 5.16
CA VAL A 455 -9.99 -20.96 3.97
C VAL A 455 -9.11 -21.29 2.78
N GLY A 456 -9.10 -22.56 2.38
CA GLY A 456 -8.22 -23.04 1.32
C GLY A 456 -6.73 -23.07 1.73
N GLY A 457 -6.46 -23.26 3.02
CA GLY A 457 -5.10 -23.26 3.59
C GLY A 457 -4.50 -21.86 3.75
N LEU A 458 -5.35 -20.82 3.74
CA LEU A 458 -4.97 -19.44 3.95
C LEU A 458 -5.61 -18.92 5.23
N ASP A 459 -4.78 -18.38 6.12
CA ASP A 459 -5.26 -17.69 7.31
C ASP A 459 -5.88 -16.31 6.97
N VAL A 460 -6.49 -15.67 7.97
CA VAL A 460 -7.14 -14.37 7.81
C VAL A 460 -6.18 -13.25 7.36
N ASP A 461 -4.91 -13.28 7.77
CA ASP A 461 -3.92 -12.30 7.33
C ASP A 461 -3.69 -12.43 5.82
N GLN A 462 -3.49 -13.67 5.37
CA GLN A 462 -3.30 -13.99 3.96
C GLN A 462 -4.54 -13.68 3.14
N LEU A 463 -5.75 -13.85 3.65
CA LEU A 463 -6.99 -13.53 2.95
C LEU A 463 -7.25 -12.02 2.85
N VAL A 464 -6.84 -11.22 3.84
CA VAL A 464 -7.06 -9.78 3.79
C VAL A 464 -6.04 -9.08 2.91
N PHE A 465 -4.76 -9.39 3.06
CA PHE A 465 -3.71 -8.78 2.23
C PHE A 465 -3.62 -9.42 0.83
N ASN A 466 -3.95 -10.71 0.76
CA ASN A 466 -4.15 -11.50 -0.46
C ASN A 466 -3.13 -11.26 -1.57
N VAL A 467 -1.84 -11.40 -1.26
CA VAL A 467 -0.77 -11.29 -2.27
C VAL A 467 -0.91 -12.30 -3.41
N TYR A 468 -1.73 -13.35 -3.24
CA TYR A 468 -2.05 -14.32 -4.28
C TYR A 468 -3.06 -13.79 -5.30
N ASN A 469 -3.89 -12.80 -4.97
CA ASN A 469 -4.86 -12.22 -5.90
C ASN A 469 -4.72 -10.68 -5.92
N PRO A 470 -4.06 -10.12 -6.95
CA PRO A 470 -3.85 -8.67 -7.07
C PRO A 470 -5.12 -7.81 -6.96
N GLU A 471 -6.24 -8.29 -7.49
CA GLU A 471 -7.52 -7.57 -7.44
C GLU A 471 -8.04 -7.50 -6.01
N SER A 472 -8.09 -8.65 -5.32
CA SER A 472 -8.48 -8.71 -3.91
C SER A 472 -7.51 -7.97 -3.00
N ALA A 473 -6.20 -8.05 -3.24
CA ALA A 473 -5.18 -7.36 -2.44
C ALA A 473 -5.42 -5.84 -2.38
N ARG A 474 -5.83 -5.26 -3.52
CA ARG A 474 -6.20 -3.85 -3.62
C ARG A 474 -7.55 -3.58 -2.98
N ASP A 475 -8.58 -4.33 -3.40
CA ASP A 475 -9.97 -3.92 -3.21
C ASP A 475 -10.62 -4.44 -1.93
N THR A 476 -10.04 -5.44 -1.25
CA THR A 476 -10.50 -5.86 0.09
C THR A 476 -10.31 -4.75 1.12
N ILE A 477 -9.19 -4.02 1.05
CA ILE A 477 -8.94 -2.86 1.92
C ILE A 477 -9.92 -1.73 1.59
N VAL A 478 -10.20 -1.52 0.30
CA VAL A 478 -11.15 -0.52 -0.16
C VAL A 478 -12.56 -0.85 0.34
N GLN A 479 -13.07 -2.07 0.12
CA GLN A 479 -14.37 -2.52 0.65
C GLN A 479 -14.46 -2.28 2.16
N GLY A 480 -13.39 -2.57 2.92
CA GLY A 480 -13.35 -2.35 4.36
C GLY A 480 -13.47 -0.89 4.76
N ALA A 481 -12.95 0.03 3.96
CA ALA A 481 -13.14 1.47 4.12
C ALA A 481 -14.57 1.91 3.76
N ILE A 482 -15.18 1.31 2.74
CA ILE A 482 -16.59 1.57 2.36
C ILE A 482 -17.54 1.16 3.49
N ASP A 483 -17.30 -0.01 4.11
CA ASP A 483 -18.09 -0.52 5.23
C ASP A 483 -18.15 0.50 6.39
N GLN A 484 -17.09 1.28 6.61
CA GLN A 484 -17.07 2.31 7.66
C GLN A 484 -18.01 3.49 7.36
N PHE A 485 -18.32 3.79 6.09
CA PHE A 485 -19.37 4.75 5.80
C PHE A 485 -20.74 4.25 6.26
N THR A 486 -20.99 2.94 6.19
CA THR A 486 -22.22 2.34 6.74
C THR A 486 -22.24 2.43 8.27
N ALA A 487 -21.10 2.25 8.96
CA ALA A 487 -21.01 2.48 10.41
C ALA A 487 -21.35 3.93 10.80
N VAL A 488 -20.84 4.90 10.05
CA VAL A 488 -21.18 6.33 10.25
C VAL A 488 -22.66 6.57 9.98
N ARG A 489 -23.22 6.01 8.91
CA ARG A 489 -24.67 6.11 8.63
C ARG A 489 -25.52 5.48 9.72
N LEU A 490 -25.10 4.36 10.29
CA LEU A 490 -25.77 3.73 11.42
C LEU A 490 -25.88 4.72 12.59
N ALA A 491 -24.83 5.49 12.86
CA ALA A 491 -24.86 6.52 13.90
C ALA A 491 -25.76 7.72 13.55
N GLU A 492 -25.75 8.17 12.30
CA GLU A 492 -26.48 9.36 11.85
C GLU A 492 -27.97 9.14 11.58
N GLU A 493 -28.31 8.01 10.96
CA GLU A 493 -29.62 7.78 10.33
C GLU A 493 -30.51 6.85 11.15
N TRP A 494 -29.96 6.04 12.07
CA TRP A 494 -30.78 5.11 12.83
C TRP A 494 -31.69 5.84 13.83
N GLN A 495 -32.99 5.81 13.55
CA GLN A 495 -34.01 6.55 14.30
C GLN A 495 -34.74 5.72 15.35
N ASP A 496 -34.52 4.40 15.42
CA ASP A 496 -35.23 3.55 16.37
C ASP A 496 -34.53 3.54 17.72
N ALA A 497 -34.74 4.66 18.43
CA ALA A 497 -34.10 4.91 19.68
C ALA A 497 -34.52 3.94 20.78
N THR A 498 -35.51 3.06 20.65
CA THR A 498 -36.01 2.23 21.79
C THR A 498 -36.14 0.75 21.48
N LEU A 499 -35.61 0.29 20.35
CA LEU A 499 -35.80 -1.07 19.83
C LEU A 499 -35.36 -2.19 20.79
N LEU A 500 -34.54 -1.87 21.80
CA LEU A 500 -33.97 -2.81 22.76
C LEU A 500 -34.40 -2.50 24.20
N GLU A 501 -35.47 -3.15 24.68
CA GLU A 501 -35.89 -3.14 26.10
C GLU A 501 -35.88 -1.75 26.79
N GLY A 502 -36.28 -0.69 26.08
CA GLY A 502 -36.32 0.68 26.61
C GLY A 502 -34.98 1.42 26.66
N GLN A 503 -33.90 0.85 26.10
CA GLN A 503 -32.61 1.51 25.94
C GLN A 503 -32.64 2.53 24.81
N VAL A 504 -32.02 3.69 25.05
CA VAL A 504 -31.92 4.77 24.06
C VAL A 504 -30.75 4.53 23.10
N LEU A 505 -31.04 4.00 21.91
CA LEU A 505 -30.08 3.77 20.83
C LEU A 505 -30.05 4.97 19.88
N ARG A 506 -29.49 6.09 20.35
CA ARG A 506 -29.36 7.31 19.56
C ARG A 506 -27.98 7.93 19.74
N PHE A 507 -27.40 8.40 18.64
CA PHE A 507 -26.07 9.01 18.63
C PHE A 507 -26.13 10.50 18.26
N ASP A 508 -25.16 11.27 18.75
CA ASP A 508 -24.98 12.65 18.37
C ASP A 508 -24.18 12.72 17.06
N ALA A 509 -24.86 12.97 15.94
CA ALA A 509 -24.25 13.08 14.62
C ALA A 509 -23.23 14.23 14.51
N SER A 510 -23.23 15.20 15.43
CA SER A 510 -22.23 16.27 15.48
C SER A 510 -20.97 15.90 16.27
N ALA A 511 -20.99 14.76 16.96
CA ALA A 511 -19.90 14.27 17.82
C ALA A 511 -19.53 12.82 17.48
N LEU A 512 -19.21 12.58 16.20
CA LEU A 512 -18.70 11.31 15.69
C LEU A 512 -17.20 11.36 15.46
N PHE A 513 -16.49 10.38 15.97
CA PHE A 513 -15.05 10.20 15.84
C PHE A 513 -14.74 8.86 15.20
N PHE A 514 -13.53 8.72 14.66
CA PHE A 514 -13.06 7.47 14.10
C PHE A 514 -11.77 7.03 14.80
N MET A 515 -11.66 5.73 15.09
CA MET A 515 -10.44 5.09 15.57
C MET A 515 -10.21 3.80 14.80
N GLY A 516 -8.96 3.54 14.40
CA GLY A 516 -8.60 2.30 13.72
C GLY A 516 -7.32 1.72 14.30
N HIS A 517 -7.26 0.41 14.47
CA HIS A 517 -6.08 -0.32 14.91
C HIS A 517 -5.47 -1.12 13.75
N SER A 518 -4.16 -0.97 13.49
CA SER A 518 -3.42 -1.70 12.45
C SER A 518 -4.14 -1.64 11.08
N GLN A 519 -4.62 -2.77 10.55
CA GLN A 519 -5.45 -2.82 9.33
C GLN A 519 -6.66 -1.85 9.37
N GLY A 520 -7.29 -1.70 10.53
CA GLY A 520 -8.39 -0.74 10.73
C GLY A 520 -7.96 0.72 10.57
N ALA A 521 -6.69 1.06 10.81
CA ALA A 521 -6.15 2.39 10.54
C ALA A 521 -6.03 2.68 9.04
N ASN A 522 -5.77 1.65 8.21
CA ASN A 522 -5.79 1.80 6.75
C ASN A 522 -7.20 2.17 6.26
N ARG A 523 -8.25 1.57 6.85
CA ARG A 523 -9.65 1.92 6.58
C ARG A 523 -9.94 3.38 6.96
N ALA A 524 -9.41 3.85 8.10
CA ALA A 524 -9.49 5.24 8.54
C ALA A 524 -8.98 6.24 7.49
N ARG A 525 -7.76 5.98 6.98
CA ARG A 525 -7.06 6.87 6.06
C ARG A 525 -7.82 7.04 4.74
N CYS A 526 -8.48 5.97 4.29
CA CYS A 526 -9.35 5.95 3.12
C CYS A 526 -10.68 6.69 3.35
N SER A 527 -11.33 6.51 4.51
CA SER A 527 -12.65 7.10 4.80
C SER A 527 -12.59 8.57 5.28
N CYS A 528 -11.48 8.98 5.90
CA CYS A 528 -11.25 10.36 6.37
C CYS A 528 -11.01 11.36 5.23
N ARG A 529 -10.31 10.96 4.15
CA ARG A 529 -10.00 11.90 3.03
C ARG A 529 -11.25 12.41 2.29
N SER A 530 -12.37 11.68 2.35
CA SER A 530 -13.63 12.02 1.69
C SER A 530 -14.68 12.65 2.61
N SER A 531 -14.31 13.01 3.85
CA SER A 531 -15.26 13.52 4.84
C SER A 531 -14.67 14.62 5.72
N ARG A 532 -15.51 15.60 6.13
CA ARG A 532 -15.08 16.80 6.89
C ARG A 532 -14.71 16.51 8.36
N TRP A 533 -14.61 15.24 8.76
CA TRP A 533 -14.67 14.82 10.16
C TRP A 533 -13.31 14.57 10.81
N CYS A 534 -12.20 14.56 10.06
CA CYS A 534 -10.88 14.27 10.61
C CYS A 534 -10.10 15.56 10.80
N ALA A 535 -9.69 15.84 12.04
CA ALA A 535 -8.81 16.94 12.37
C ALA A 535 -7.51 16.83 11.55
N PRO A 536 -6.98 17.94 11.01
CA PRO A 536 -5.71 17.91 10.32
C PRO A 536 -4.60 17.74 11.36
N ARG A 537 -3.71 16.75 11.13
CA ARG A 537 -2.45 16.46 11.83
C ARG A 537 -2.56 15.51 13.03
N CYS A 538 -1.99 14.32 12.85
CA CYS A 538 -0.91 13.83 13.70
C CYS A 538 0.30 13.57 12.80
#